data_AF-I9WIZ0-F1
#
_entry.id   AF-I9WIZ0-F1
#
_cell.length_a   1.000
_cell.length_b   1.000
_cell.length_c   1.000
_cell.angle_alpha   90.00
_cell.angle_beta   90.00
_cell.angle_gamma   90.00
#
_symmetry.space_group_name_H-M   'P 1'
#
loop_
_entity.id
_entity.type
_entity.pdbx_description
1 polymer ?
#
loop_
_entity_poly.entity_id
_entity_poly.type
_entity_poly.pdbx_seq_one_letter_code
_entity_poly.pdbx_strand_id
1 'polypeptide(L)'
;MHRIYVLSVLAVFLLFLVTSGPAPLAAVDGSAGPLPEASPHLSPQPTCPKDEHLSQKLSDGVSPESTPAGACLVHNARLGNATAARMLGDAYARALASRRPGRGAGIDLFGRQIMWFRAAAAAGQPLDEIRLAQALDFDEQARMPDAALAFYFRAARQGELSAVDAVTQAWALGRISPEQIDDFRNWLNAQAPSNPALNRAANRLNVEPVIDS
;
A
#
# COMPACT_ATOMS: atom_id res chain seq x y z
N MET A 1 2.30 34.73 45.00
CA MET A 1 1.71 36.05 44.69
C MET A 1 1.63 36.12 43.17
N HIS A 2 0.53 36.45 42.48
CA HIS A 2 -0.72 37.13 42.88
C HIS A 2 -1.88 36.67 41.95
N ARG A 3 -3.12 36.57 42.47
CA ARG A 3 -4.47 36.61 41.82
C ARG A 3 -4.65 36.01 40.40
N ILE A 4 -5.44 34.93 40.22
CA ILE A 4 -6.93 34.89 40.22
C ILE A 4 -7.57 35.88 39.23
N TYR A 5 -8.12 35.34 38.14
CA TYR A 5 -9.27 35.88 37.42
C TYR A 5 -10.33 34.78 37.27
N VAL A 6 -11.57 35.12 37.62
CA VAL A 6 -12.70 34.21 37.89
C VAL A 6 -13.97 34.97 37.53
N LEU A 7 -14.99 34.29 36.97
CA LEU A 7 -16.31 34.82 36.54
C LEU A 7 -16.23 35.80 35.33
N SER A 8 -17.26 36.04 34.52
CA SER A 8 -18.50 35.31 34.20
C SER A 8 -19.15 35.98 33.00
N VAL A 9 -19.70 35.21 32.05
CA VAL A 9 -20.83 35.68 31.21
C VAL A 9 -21.77 34.50 31.02
N LEU A 10 -22.93 34.55 31.69
CA LEU A 10 -23.97 33.53 31.66
C LEU A 10 -25.32 34.25 31.46
N ALA A 11 -26.10 33.79 30.47
CA ALA A 11 -27.52 34.10 30.20
C ALA A 11 -27.95 35.56 29.88
N VAL A 12 -28.46 35.77 28.65
CA VAL A 12 -29.87 36.11 28.24
C VAL A 12 -29.96 35.95 26.70
N PHE A 13 -31.07 35.68 26.01
CA PHE A 13 -32.45 35.22 26.33
C PHE A 13 -32.60 33.73 25.87
N LEU A 14 -33.63 32.91 26.11
CA LEU A 14 -35.09 33.01 26.35
C LEU A 14 -36.02 33.08 25.11
N LEU A 15 -36.98 32.15 25.08
CA LEU A 15 -38.25 32.11 24.33
C LEU A 15 -38.22 31.94 22.79
N PHE A 16 -38.43 30.69 22.35
CA PHE A 16 -39.57 30.37 21.46
C PHE A 16 -40.09 28.95 21.74
N LEU A 17 -41.15 28.86 22.56
CA LEU A 17 -42.01 27.68 22.65
C LEU A 17 -43.14 27.86 21.63
N VAL A 18 -43.19 27.03 20.59
CA VAL A 18 -44.39 26.85 19.76
C VAL A 18 -44.74 25.38 19.74
N THR A 19 -45.89 25.07 20.31
CA THR A 19 -46.51 23.75 20.31
C THR A 19 -47.36 23.59 19.05
N SER A 20 -47.16 22.52 18.29
CA SER A 20 -48.16 22.02 17.35
C SER A 20 -48.23 20.49 17.43
N GLY A 21 -49.43 19.98 17.65
CA GLY A 21 -49.70 18.54 17.79
C GLY A 21 -49.82 17.83 16.42
N PRO A 22 -49.94 16.49 16.43
CA PRO A 22 -49.92 15.68 15.22
C PRO A 22 -51.31 15.55 14.56
N ALA A 23 -51.33 15.58 13.22
CA ALA A 23 -52.47 15.20 12.37
C ALA A 23 -51.94 14.84 10.96
N PRO A 24 -52.70 14.11 10.12
CA PRO A 24 -52.79 12.66 10.18
C PRO A 24 -52.16 11.98 8.94
N LEU A 25 -52.06 10.65 8.98
CA LEU A 25 -51.60 9.82 7.87
C LEU A 25 -52.51 9.96 6.64
N ALA A 26 -51.97 10.49 5.55
CA ALA A 26 -52.55 10.38 4.21
C ALA A 26 -51.71 9.39 3.40
N ALA A 27 -52.29 8.26 3.02
CA ALA A 27 -51.66 7.31 2.12
C ALA A 27 -51.62 7.88 0.69
N VAL A 28 -50.44 7.85 0.06
CA VAL A 28 -50.28 8.07 -1.38
C VAL A 28 -49.59 6.85 -1.95
N ASP A 29 -50.37 6.00 -2.62
CA ASP A 29 -49.84 5.01 -3.56
C ASP A 29 -49.19 5.77 -4.73
N GLY A 30 -47.96 5.37 -5.09
CA GLY A 30 -47.16 6.19 -6.01
C GLY A 30 -45.83 5.60 -6.44
N SER A 31 -45.80 4.33 -6.85
CA SER A 31 -44.83 3.76 -7.81
C SER A 31 -43.42 4.39 -7.83
N ALA A 32 -42.68 4.31 -6.71
CA ALA A 32 -41.26 4.63 -6.72
C ALA A 32 -40.48 3.50 -7.41
N GLY A 33 -40.18 3.68 -8.69
CA GLY A 33 -39.21 2.82 -9.39
C GLY A 33 -37.85 2.87 -8.67
N PRO A 34 -37.03 1.80 -8.76
CA PRO A 34 -35.75 1.76 -8.07
C PRO A 34 -34.89 2.96 -8.47
N LEU A 35 -34.38 3.68 -7.45
CA LEU A 35 -33.38 4.71 -7.64
C LEU A 35 -32.21 4.12 -8.45
N PRO A 36 -31.65 4.83 -9.44
CA PRO A 36 -30.50 4.34 -10.17
C PRO A 36 -29.37 4.11 -9.17
N GLU A 37 -28.98 2.84 -9.04
CA GLU A 37 -27.86 2.41 -8.23
C GLU A 37 -26.64 3.20 -8.69
N ALA A 38 -26.13 4.07 -7.80
CA ALA A 38 -24.98 4.92 -8.06
C ALA A 38 -23.73 4.04 -8.15
N SER A 39 -23.59 3.38 -9.29
CA SER A 39 -22.39 2.65 -9.67
C SER A 39 -21.21 3.57 -9.42
N PRO A 40 -20.18 3.13 -8.69
CA PRO A 40 -18.93 3.86 -8.63
C PRO A 40 -18.34 3.79 -10.04
N HIS A 41 -18.70 4.77 -10.88
CA HIS A 41 -18.16 4.93 -12.20
C HIS A 41 -16.66 5.17 -12.03
N LEU A 42 -15.90 4.08 -12.13
CA LEU A 42 -14.49 4.07 -12.44
C LEU A 42 -14.34 4.90 -13.70
N SER A 43 -14.08 6.20 -13.52
CA SER A 43 -13.72 7.11 -14.59
C SER A 43 -12.63 6.41 -15.41
N PRO A 44 -12.78 6.28 -16.74
CA PRO A 44 -11.86 5.51 -17.55
C PRO A 44 -10.46 6.06 -17.30
N GLN A 45 -9.63 5.25 -16.65
CA GLN A 45 -8.29 5.64 -16.22
C GLN A 45 -7.56 6.17 -17.45
N PRO A 46 -7.05 7.43 -17.45
CA PRO A 46 -6.46 8.03 -18.64
C PRO A 46 -5.36 7.11 -19.18
N THR A 47 -5.66 6.46 -20.30
CA THR A 47 -4.83 5.41 -20.87
C THR A 47 -3.57 6.03 -21.44
N CYS A 48 -2.50 6.02 -20.65
CA CYS A 48 -1.21 6.47 -21.12
C CYS A 48 -0.77 5.68 -22.36
N PRO A 49 -0.09 6.33 -23.32
CA PRO A 49 0.53 5.63 -24.43
C PRO A 49 1.42 4.50 -23.91
N LYS A 50 1.39 3.33 -24.56
CA LYS A 50 2.34 2.25 -24.25
C LYS A 50 3.74 2.67 -24.71
N ASP A 51 4.74 2.46 -23.85
CA ASP A 51 6.16 2.62 -24.19
C ASP A 51 6.92 1.40 -23.69
N GLU A 52 7.02 0.40 -24.56
CA GLU A 52 7.68 -0.89 -24.30
C GLU A 52 9.18 -0.71 -23.98
N HIS A 53 9.75 0.45 -24.34
CA HIS A 53 11.16 0.78 -24.14
C HIS A 53 11.40 1.72 -22.95
N LEU A 54 10.40 2.03 -22.12
CA LEU A 54 10.58 2.96 -20.98
C LEU A 54 11.73 2.51 -20.05
N SER A 55 11.79 1.21 -19.71
CA SER A 55 12.85 0.65 -18.86
C SER A 55 14.25 0.76 -19.51
N GLN A 56 14.34 0.65 -20.85
CA GLN A 56 15.61 0.80 -21.58
C GLN A 56 16.04 2.27 -21.64
N LYS A 57 15.10 3.18 -21.91
CA LYS A 57 15.34 4.63 -21.88
C LYS A 57 15.86 5.07 -20.50
N LEU A 58 15.25 4.57 -19.42
CA LEU A 58 15.72 4.79 -18.05
C LEU A 58 17.15 4.26 -17.83
N SER A 59 17.50 3.07 -18.31
CA SER A 59 18.85 2.49 -18.14
C SER A 59 19.92 3.18 -18.99
N ASP A 60 19.54 3.80 -20.11
CA ASP A 60 20.39 4.70 -20.91
C ASP A 60 20.44 6.14 -20.33
N GLY A 61 19.65 6.46 -19.29
CA GLY A 61 19.69 7.76 -18.58
C GLY A 61 18.68 8.80 -19.06
N VAL A 62 17.72 8.42 -19.90
CA VAL A 62 16.63 9.29 -20.36
C VAL A 62 15.50 9.32 -19.31
N SER A 63 15.09 10.51 -18.88
CA SER A 63 14.03 10.67 -17.88
C SER A 63 12.66 10.27 -18.44
N PRO A 64 11.74 9.73 -17.60
CA PRO A 64 10.40 9.37 -18.06
C PRO A 64 9.62 10.62 -18.48
N GLU A 65 9.85 11.77 -17.85
CA GLU A 65 9.21 13.04 -18.19
C GLU A 65 9.55 13.56 -19.60
N SER A 66 10.61 13.06 -20.25
CA SER A 66 10.93 13.40 -21.65
C SER A 66 10.33 12.46 -22.69
N THR A 67 9.46 11.50 -22.30
CA THR A 67 8.68 10.67 -23.25
C THR A 67 7.18 10.88 -23.03
N PRO A 68 6.32 10.85 -24.08
CA PRO A 68 4.87 11.05 -23.91
C PRO A 68 4.24 10.05 -22.93
N ALA A 69 4.69 8.79 -22.97
CA ALA A 69 4.21 7.74 -22.08
C ALA A 69 4.69 7.93 -20.63
N GLY A 70 5.98 8.20 -20.44
CA GLY A 70 6.56 8.40 -19.12
C GLY A 70 6.03 9.68 -18.44
N ALA A 71 5.87 10.76 -19.20
CA ALA A 71 5.26 12.01 -18.72
C ALA A 71 3.80 11.79 -18.30
N CYS A 72 3.01 11.04 -19.07
CA CYS A 72 1.65 10.66 -18.69
C CYS A 72 1.61 9.83 -17.40
N LEU A 73 2.47 8.82 -17.27
CA LEU A 73 2.55 7.99 -16.07
C LEU A 73 2.95 8.85 -14.85
N VAL A 74 3.95 9.72 -14.99
CA VAL A 74 4.41 10.62 -13.91
C VAL A 74 3.31 11.61 -13.50
N HIS A 75 2.56 12.16 -14.47
CA HIS A 75 1.41 13.01 -14.19
C HIS A 75 0.33 12.27 -13.39
N ASN A 76 -0.11 11.11 -13.87
CA ASN A 76 -1.14 10.31 -13.21
C ASN A 76 -0.71 9.83 -11.82
N ALA A 77 0.55 9.39 -11.67
CA ALA A 77 1.08 8.96 -10.37
C ALA A 77 1.14 10.12 -9.36
N ARG A 78 1.44 11.35 -9.80
CA ARG A 78 1.35 12.57 -8.96
C ARG A 78 -0.09 12.92 -8.56
N LEU A 79 -1.09 12.50 -9.32
CA LEU A 79 -2.52 12.59 -8.96
C LEU A 79 -3.00 11.43 -8.05
N GLY A 80 -2.09 10.59 -7.54
CA GLY A 80 -2.42 9.47 -6.66
C GLY A 80 -2.82 8.17 -7.37
N ASN A 81 -2.60 8.07 -8.69
CA ASN A 81 -2.86 6.83 -9.42
C ASN A 81 -1.83 5.74 -9.07
N ALA A 82 -2.20 4.84 -8.16
CA ALA A 82 -1.36 3.73 -7.71
C ALA A 82 -0.91 2.80 -8.85
N THR A 83 -1.75 2.58 -9.88
CA THR A 83 -1.34 1.77 -11.04
C THR A 83 -0.26 2.47 -11.87
N ALA A 84 -0.37 3.78 -12.10
CA ALA A 84 0.67 4.54 -12.79
C ALA A 84 1.97 4.59 -11.97
N ALA A 85 1.87 4.73 -10.64
CA ALA A 85 3.00 4.67 -9.72
C ALA A 85 3.69 3.30 -9.76
N ARG A 86 2.95 2.18 -9.68
CA ARG A 86 3.51 0.83 -9.83
C ARG A 86 4.17 0.64 -11.20
N MET A 87 3.54 1.09 -12.29
CA MET A 87 4.14 0.98 -13.63
C MET A 87 5.47 1.71 -13.75
N LEU A 88 5.62 2.86 -13.08
CA LEU A 88 6.91 3.56 -12.98
C LEU A 88 7.90 2.75 -12.12
N GLY A 89 7.50 2.30 -10.93
CA GLY A 89 8.35 1.47 -10.06
C GLY A 89 8.87 0.22 -10.77
N ASP A 90 8.00 -0.50 -11.48
CA ASP A 90 8.33 -1.65 -12.32
C ASP A 90 9.31 -1.29 -13.46
N ALA A 91 9.16 -0.12 -14.08
CA ALA A 91 10.07 0.34 -15.14
C ALA A 91 11.46 0.68 -14.58
N TYR A 92 11.52 1.33 -13.40
CA TYR A 92 12.77 1.59 -12.69
C TYR A 92 13.46 0.30 -12.21
N ALA A 93 12.70 -0.68 -11.70
CA ALA A 93 13.21 -1.99 -11.30
C ALA A 93 13.84 -2.74 -12.49
N ARG A 94 13.15 -2.80 -13.64
CA ARG A 94 13.70 -3.40 -14.87
C ARG A 94 14.92 -2.64 -15.40
N ALA A 95 14.92 -1.31 -15.30
CA ALA A 95 16.07 -0.48 -15.69
C ALA A 95 17.29 -0.75 -14.80
N LEU A 96 17.09 -0.90 -13.49
CA LEU A 96 18.15 -1.23 -12.52
C LEU A 96 18.75 -2.60 -12.81
N ALA A 97 17.91 -3.63 -12.98
CA ALA A 97 18.35 -4.99 -13.34
C ALA A 97 19.05 -5.09 -14.70
N SER A 98 18.76 -4.16 -15.62
CA SER A 98 19.38 -4.11 -16.96
C SER A 98 20.57 -3.15 -17.07
N ARG A 99 20.96 -2.48 -15.97
CA ARG A 99 21.95 -1.40 -16.01
C ARG A 99 23.35 -1.92 -16.31
N ARG A 100 23.97 -1.41 -17.36
CA ARG A 100 25.39 -1.66 -17.66
C ARG A 100 26.28 -0.63 -16.97
N PRO A 101 27.40 -1.03 -16.34
CA PRO A 101 28.42 -0.09 -15.85
C PRO A 101 28.82 0.91 -16.95
N GLY A 102 28.93 2.20 -16.60
CA GLY A 102 29.26 3.26 -17.54
C GLY A 102 28.11 3.81 -18.40
N ARG A 103 26.89 3.24 -18.35
CA ARG A 103 25.68 3.84 -18.94
C ARG A 103 24.70 4.35 -17.87
N GLY A 104 23.79 5.25 -18.28
CA GLY A 104 22.73 5.78 -17.43
C GLY A 104 23.23 6.60 -16.23
N ALA A 105 24.43 7.17 -16.32
CA ALA A 105 24.97 8.05 -15.28
C ALA A 105 24.23 9.40 -15.28
N GLY A 106 23.15 9.49 -14.51
CA GLY A 106 22.32 10.68 -14.42
C GLY A 106 20.97 10.47 -13.72
N ILE A 107 20.49 9.22 -13.63
CA ILE A 107 19.25 8.88 -12.94
C ILE A 107 19.55 7.95 -11.76
N ASP A 108 19.09 8.35 -10.57
CA ASP A 108 18.95 7.45 -9.42
C ASP A 108 17.80 6.47 -9.69
N LEU A 109 18.13 5.27 -10.17
CA LEU A 109 17.15 4.24 -10.48
C LEU A 109 16.55 3.62 -9.22
N PHE A 110 17.37 3.38 -8.20
CA PHE A 110 16.95 2.68 -6.98
C PHE A 110 16.07 3.58 -6.09
N GLY A 111 16.49 4.80 -5.80
CA GLY A 111 15.67 5.72 -5.00
C GLY A 111 14.35 6.07 -5.69
N ARG A 112 14.32 6.16 -7.03
CA ARG A 112 13.07 6.35 -7.79
C ARG A 112 12.19 5.10 -7.84
N GLN A 113 12.75 3.89 -7.93
CA GLN A 113 12.00 2.63 -7.76
C GLN A 113 11.26 2.63 -6.41
N ILE A 114 11.99 2.88 -5.32
CA ILE A 114 11.43 2.93 -3.95
C ILE A 114 10.39 4.04 -3.82
N MET A 115 10.66 5.24 -4.34
CA MET A 115 9.72 6.37 -4.31
C MET A 115 8.39 6.03 -5.00
N TRP A 116 8.43 5.42 -6.19
CA TRP A 116 7.22 5.09 -6.93
C TRP A 116 6.47 3.89 -6.34
N PHE A 117 7.15 2.86 -5.83
CA PHE A 117 6.47 1.79 -5.10
C PHE A 117 5.87 2.27 -3.77
N ARG A 118 6.47 3.26 -3.08
CA ARG A 118 5.82 3.95 -1.94
C ARG A 118 4.54 4.68 -2.34
N ALA A 119 4.55 5.38 -3.47
CA ALA A 119 3.35 6.04 -3.99
C ALA A 119 2.24 5.04 -4.39
N ALA A 120 2.60 3.85 -4.89
CA ALA A 120 1.64 2.78 -5.17
C ALA A 120 1.08 2.14 -3.88
N ALA A 121 1.97 1.72 -2.97
CA ALA A 121 1.62 1.06 -1.71
C ALA A 121 0.79 1.97 -0.76
N ALA A 122 0.82 3.29 -0.94
CA ALA A 122 -0.03 4.23 -0.22
C ALA A 122 -1.54 3.99 -0.43
N ALA A 123 -1.94 3.31 -1.51
CA ALA A 123 -3.32 2.87 -1.72
C ALA A 123 -3.71 1.58 -0.95
N GLY A 124 -2.78 1.02 -0.15
CA GLY A 124 -3.02 -0.16 0.70
C GLY A 124 -3.15 -1.49 -0.06
N GLN A 125 -2.97 -1.51 -1.38
CA GLN A 125 -3.14 -2.71 -2.19
C GLN A 125 -2.03 -3.75 -1.90
N PRO A 126 -2.35 -5.01 -1.56
CA PRO A 126 -1.36 -6.00 -1.16
C PRO A 126 -0.23 -6.23 -2.18
N LEU A 127 -0.58 -6.23 -3.47
CA LEU A 127 0.38 -6.33 -4.57
C LEU A 127 1.42 -5.19 -4.54
N ASP A 128 0.99 -3.95 -4.30
CA ASP A 128 1.88 -2.79 -4.28
C ASP A 128 2.72 -2.76 -2.99
N GLU A 129 2.18 -3.24 -1.87
CA GLU A 129 2.94 -3.48 -0.63
C GLU A 129 4.06 -4.52 -0.84
N ILE A 130 3.76 -5.65 -1.49
CA ILE A 130 4.76 -6.69 -1.83
C ILE A 130 5.84 -6.13 -2.75
N ARG A 131 5.48 -5.34 -3.78
CA ARG A 131 6.46 -4.71 -4.68
C ARG A 131 7.43 -3.79 -3.95
N LEU A 132 6.94 -3.02 -2.99
CA LEU A 132 7.79 -2.19 -2.15
C LEU A 132 8.64 -3.02 -1.19
N ALA A 133 8.09 -4.07 -0.58
CA ALA A 133 8.83 -4.97 0.29
C ALA A 133 10.02 -5.63 -0.45
N GLN A 134 9.77 -6.15 -1.65
CA GLN A 134 10.80 -6.71 -2.55
C GLN A 134 11.87 -5.68 -2.93
N ALA A 135 11.48 -4.44 -3.21
CA ALA A 135 12.44 -3.40 -3.58
C ALA A 135 13.29 -2.93 -2.38
N LEU A 136 12.73 -2.96 -1.16
CA LEU A 136 13.46 -2.69 0.08
C LEU A 136 14.39 -3.85 0.47
N ASP A 137 13.98 -5.10 0.22
CA ASP A 137 14.75 -6.32 0.44
C ASP A 137 15.70 -6.64 -0.73
N PHE A 138 16.52 -5.66 -1.13
CA PHE A 138 17.34 -5.75 -2.35
C PHE A 138 18.56 -6.68 -2.23
N ASP A 139 18.91 -7.11 -1.01
CA ASP A 139 20.04 -8.00 -0.72
C ASP A 139 19.55 -9.27 -0.01
N GLU A 140 19.40 -10.35 -0.79
CA GLU A 140 18.93 -11.66 -0.32
C GLU A 140 19.92 -12.36 0.64
N GLN A 141 21.15 -11.85 0.79
CA GLN A 141 22.15 -12.38 1.73
C GLN A 141 22.15 -11.61 3.07
N ALA A 142 21.68 -10.36 3.07
CA ALA A 142 21.52 -9.57 4.28
C ALA A 142 20.28 -9.97 5.09
N ARG A 143 20.25 -9.55 6.36
CA ARG A 143 19.04 -9.57 7.20
C ARG A 143 17.94 -8.74 6.54
N MET A 144 16.72 -9.27 6.48
CA MET A 144 15.58 -8.58 5.88
C MET A 144 15.28 -7.28 6.66
N PRO A 145 15.18 -6.11 5.99
CA PRO A 145 14.91 -4.86 6.69
C PRO A 145 13.53 -4.83 7.36
N ASP A 146 13.44 -4.24 8.56
CA ASP A 146 12.17 -4.05 9.29
C ASP A 146 11.11 -3.34 8.43
N ALA A 147 11.54 -2.40 7.59
CA ALA A 147 10.67 -1.73 6.64
C ALA A 147 10.05 -2.72 5.64
N ALA A 148 10.83 -3.66 5.08
CA ALA A 148 10.31 -4.68 4.17
C ALA A 148 9.35 -5.64 4.88
N LEU A 149 9.73 -6.12 6.07
CA LEU A 149 8.88 -6.96 6.93
C LEU A 149 7.52 -6.31 7.19
N ALA A 150 7.51 -5.02 7.54
CA ALA A 150 6.27 -4.29 7.80
C ALA A 150 5.32 -4.23 6.59
N PHE A 151 5.82 -4.21 5.35
CA PHE A 151 4.99 -4.30 4.15
C PHE A 151 4.53 -5.75 3.89
N TYR A 152 5.41 -6.74 4.02
CA TYR A 152 5.02 -8.15 3.88
C TYR A 152 3.96 -8.58 4.91
N PHE A 153 4.11 -8.19 6.18
CA PHE A 153 3.13 -8.52 7.23
C PHE A 153 1.74 -7.94 6.94
N ARG A 154 1.65 -6.73 6.36
CA ARG A 154 0.36 -6.15 5.98
C ARG A 154 -0.26 -6.85 4.78
N ALA A 155 0.50 -7.12 3.71
CA ALA A 155 -0.01 -7.89 2.57
C ALA A 155 -0.48 -9.29 2.99
N ALA A 156 0.29 -9.99 3.83
CA ALA A 156 -0.07 -11.29 4.39
C ALA A 156 -1.37 -11.23 5.23
N ARG A 157 -1.55 -10.18 6.04
CA ARG A 157 -2.79 -9.94 6.82
C ARG A 157 -4.00 -9.64 5.95
N GLN A 158 -3.80 -9.14 4.73
CA GLN A 158 -4.84 -8.98 3.71
C GLN A 158 -5.12 -10.28 2.92
N GLY A 159 -4.41 -11.38 3.22
CA GLY A 159 -4.62 -12.70 2.63
C GLY A 159 -3.60 -13.11 1.56
N GLU A 160 -2.59 -12.28 1.25
CA GLU A 160 -1.58 -12.62 0.24
C GLU A 160 -0.61 -13.69 0.75
N LEU A 161 -0.82 -14.93 0.29
CA LEU A 161 0.05 -16.07 0.59
C LEU A 161 1.48 -15.85 0.09
N SER A 162 1.67 -15.07 -0.99
CA SER A 162 3.00 -14.73 -1.52
C SER A 162 3.85 -13.94 -0.51
N ALA A 163 3.23 -13.08 0.30
CA ALA A 163 3.91 -12.38 1.38
C ALA A 163 4.21 -13.29 2.58
N VAL A 164 3.31 -14.25 2.88
CA VAL A 164 3.54 -15.28 3.90
C VAL A 164 4.73 -16.17 3.52
N ASP A 165 4.81 -16.62 2.27
CA ASP A 165 5.93 -17.44 1.78
C ASP A 165 7.26 -16.66 1.82
N ALA A 166 7.29 -15.37 1.42
CA ALA A 166 8.48 -14.53 1.51
C ALA A 166 9.02 -14.39 2.95
N VAL A 167 8.15 -14.10 3.91
CA VAL A 167 8.50 -14.04 5.34
C VAL A 167 8.98 -15.40 5.85
N THR A 168 8.31 -16.49 5.46
CA THR A 168 8.65 -17.85 5.90
C THR A 168 9.98 -18.33 5.35
N GLN A 169 10.31 -17.97 4.10
CA GLN A 169 11.61 -18.24 3.48
C GLN A 169 12.71 -17.43 4.18
N ALA A 170 12.51 -16.14 4.41
CA ALA A 170 13.48 -15.30 5.09
C ALA A 170 13.72 -15.72 6.55
N TRP A 171 12.69 -16.23 7.26
CA TRP A 171 12.87 -16.90 8.54
C TRP A 171 13.75 -18.15 8.41
N ALA A 172 13.41 -19.08 7.52
CA ALA A 172 14.17 -20.33 7.35
C ALA A 172 15.65 -20.11 6.98
N LEU A 173 15.96 -19.00 6.30
CA LEU A 173 17.32 -18.56 5.93
C LEU A 173 18.04 -17.75 7.04
N GLY A 174 17.45 -17.61 8.24
CA GLY A 174 18.05 -16.83 9.33
C GLY A 174 18.04 -15.31 9.13
N ARG A 175 17.38 -14.81 8.06
CA ARG A 175 17.34 -13.38 7.68
C ARG A 175 16.38 -12.56 8.56
N ILE A 176 15.65 -13.19 9.48
CA ILE A 176 14.73 -12.55 10.43
C ILE A 176 15.01 -13.12 11.83
N SER A 177 15.16 -12.27 12.84
CA SER A 177 15.30 -12.72 14.24
C SER A 177 13.95 -13.03 14.89
N PRO A 178 13.90 -13.81 15.98
CA PRO A 178 12.66 -14.10 16.70
C PRO A 178 11.84 -12.83 17.03
N GLU A 179 12.48 -11.83 17.63
CA GLU A 179 11.85 -10.56 18.03
C GLU A 179 11.14 -9.82 16.88
N GLN A 180 11.67 -9.91 15.66
CA GLN A 180 11.10 -9.25 14.47
C GLN A 180 9.84 -9.94 13.95
N ILE A 181 9.62 -11.22 14.30
CA ILE A 181 8.56 -12.07 13.74
C ILE A 181 7.53 -12.56 14.76
N ASP A 182 7.75 -12.38 16.06
CA ASP A 182 6.87 -12.93 17.12
C ASP A 182 5.39 -12.54 16.96
N ASP A 183 5.09 -11.25 16.70
CA ASP A 183 3.71 -10.77 16.43
C ASP A 183 3.10 -11.43 15.19
N PHE A 184 3.89 -11.55 14.11
CA PHE A 184 3.44 -12.20 12.88
C PHE A 184 3.24 -13.71 13.06
N ARG A 185 4.13 -14.40 13.78
CA ARG A 185 4.02 -15.83 14.12
C ARG A 185 2.77 -16.08 14.97
N ASN A 186 2.51 -15.24 15.97
CA ASN A 186 1.31 -15.33 16.82
C ASN A 186 0.02 -15.13 16.00
N TRP A 187 -0.02 -14.11 15.14
CA TRP A 187 -1.13 -13.92 14.21
C TRP A 187 -1.32 -15.13 13.29
N LEU A 188 -0.25 -15.65 12.69
CA LEU A 188 -0.30 -16.77 11.76
C LEU A 188 -0.79 -18.07 12.43
N ASN A 189 -0.30 -18.35 13.65
CA ASN A 189 -0.75 -19.47 14.48
C ASN A 189 -2.24 -19.37 14.84
N ALA A 190 -2.78 -18.16 15.03
CA ALA A 190 -4.21 -17.95 15.27
C ALA A 190 -5.09 -18.19 14.02
N GLN A 191 -4.58 -17.92 12.81
CA GLN A 191 -5.29 -18.17 11.55
C GLN A 191 -5.14 -19.60 11.03
N ALA A 192 -4.04 -20.28 11.38
CA ALA A 192 -3.69 -21.61 10.86
C ALA A 192 -4.81 -22.68 10.96
N PRO A 193 -5.56 -22.83 12.08
CA PRO A 193 -6.60 -23.86 12.19
C PRO A 193 -7.74 -23.74 11.17
N SER A 194 -8.04 -22.52 10.70
CA SER A 194 -9.09 -22.25 9.71
C SER A 194 -8.58 -22.17 8.26
N ASN A 195 -7.26 -22.17 8.05
CA ASN A 195 -6.65 -21.97 6.73
C ASN A 195 -5.48 -22.94 6.49
N PRO A 196 -5.67 -24.01 5.67
CA PRO A 196 -4.63 -25.00 5.39
C PRO A 196 -3.36 -24.45 4.74
N ALA A 197 -3.43 -23.32 4.02
CA ALA A 197 -2.25 -22.69 3.44
C ALA A 197 -1.40 -22.03 4.54
N LEU A 198 -2.05 -21.26 5.43
CA LEU A 198 -1.39 -20.62 6.58
C LEU A 198 -0.88 -21.64 7.60
N ASN A 199 -1.57 -22.77 7.79
CA ASN A 199 -1.12 -23.85 8.66
C ASN A 199 0.26 -24.41 8.27
N ARG A 200 0.53 -24.54 6.96
CA ARG A 200 1.85 -24.99 6.47
C ARG A 200 2.95 -23.95 6.75
N ALA A 201 2.63 -22.67 6.67
CA ALA A 201 3.57 -21.60 6.98
C ALA A 201 3.82 -21.47 8.50
N ALA A 202 2.78 -21.59 9.31
CA ALA A 202 2.87 -21.63 10.77
C ALA A 202 3.84 -22.73 11.23
N ASN A 203 3.68 -23.96 10.72
CA ASN A 203 4.58 -25.07 11.04
C ASN A 203 6.05 -24.79 10.67
N ARG A 204 6.32 -24.05 9.58
CA ARG A 204 7.69 -23.64 9.21
C ARG A 204 8.24 -22.54 10.13
N LEU A 205 7.42 -21.56 10.54
CA LEU A 205 7.84 -20.49 11.47
C LEU A 205 8.03 -20.96 12.92
N ASN A 206 7.48 -22.12 13.28
CA ASN A 206 7.61 -22.75 14.60
C ASN A 206 8.86 -23.68 14.69
N VAL A 207 9.61 -23.88 13.60
CA VAL A 207 10.92 -24.52 13.61
C VAL A 207 11.99 -23.44 13.68
N GLU A 208 13.01 -23.61 14.53
CA GLU A 208 14.13 -22.68 14.63
C GLU A 208 14.93 -22.63 13.31
N PRO A 209 15.44 -21.45 12.92
CA PRO A 209 16.13 -21.29 11.65
C PRO A 209 17.50 -21.97 11.71
N VAL A 210 17.94 -22.56 10.59
CA VAL A 210 19.28 -23.13 10.50
C VAL A 210 20.27 -21.99 10.27
N ILE A 211 20.84 -21.49 11.36
CA ILE A 211 21.93 -20.52 11.33
C ILE A 211 23.25 -21.29 11.17
N ASP A 212 23.78 -21.33 9.96
CA ASP A 212 25.15 -21.79 9.71
C ASP A 212 26.11 -20.68 10.20
N SER A 213 27.00 -21.02 11.15
CA SER A 213 27.77 -20.08 11.97
C SER A 213 29.20 -19.86 11.50
#